data_AF-W4HF32-F1
#
_entry.id   AF-W4HF32-F1
#
_cell.length_a   1.000
_cell.length_b   1.000
_cell.length_c   1.000
_cell.angle_alpha   90.00
_cell.angle_beta   90.00
_cell.angle_gamma   90.00
#
_symmetry.space_group_name_H-M   'P 1'
#
loop_
_entity.id
_entity.type
_entity.pdbx_description
1 polymer ?
#
loop_
_entity_poly.entity_id
_entity_poly.type
_entity_poly.pdbx_seq_one_letter_code
_entity_poly.pdbx_strand_id
1 'polypeptide(L)'
;MENVMICLDSTIDQPKVMVDALEEMLIYDPIRSVWEDFGSWQDVCLSARPGEYGVYEISDTDETYALSFLLPFDRRGMLCGRGRVTLEDRYKVIEGRLLSDKISRDIFGEVWVEIEESLPDLKHRDYSGISCEADHRYGVEFERRQALGVSPVRLCYDVAWFQ
;
A
#
# COMPACT_ATOMS: atom_id res chain seq x y z
N MET A 1 -7.61 -39.34 32.08
CA MET A 1 -7.98 -38.13 31.33
C MET A 1 -6.76 -37.78 30.50
N GLU A 2 -6.79 -38.07 29.21
CA GLU A 2 -5.67 -37.80 28.30
C GLU A 2 -5.76 -36.34 27.83
N ASN A 3 -4.69 -35.59 28.06
CA ASN A 3 -4.53 -34.25 27.50
C ASN A 3 -4.21 -34.41 26.01
N VAL A 4 -5.17 -34.09 25.15
CA VAL A 4 -4.93 -33.91 23.72
C VAL A 4 -4.29 -32.54 23.54
N MET A 5 -2.96 -32.54 23.44
CA MET A 5 -2.19 -31.37 23.02
C MET A 5 -2.30 -31.28 21.50
N ILE A 6 -3.25 -30.46 21.02
CA ILE A 6 -3.34 -30.11 19.61
C ILE A 6 -2.20 -29.13 19.33
N CYS A 7 -1.07 -29.66 18.85
CA CYS A 7 -0.07 -28.85 18.18
C CYS A 7 -0.67 -28.41 16.84
N LEU A 8 -1.22 -27.20 16.79
CA LEU A 8 -1.48 -26.54 15.52
C LEU A 8 -0.12 -26.10 14.96
N ASP A 9 0.48 -26.96 14.15
CA ASP A 9 1.45 -26.54 13.14
C ASP A 9 0.71 -25.62 12.16
N SER A 10 0.74 -24.32 12.42
CA SER A 10 0.13 -23.30 11.57
C SER A 10 1.17 -22.32 11.03
N THR A 11 2.32 -22.82 10.59
CA THR A 11 3.19 -22.10 9.63
C THR A 11 2.57 -22.22 8.25
N ILE A 12 1.42 -21.58 8.06
CA ILE A 12 0.65 -21.65 6.82
C ILE A 12 1.20 -20.58 5.87
N ASP A 13 1.33 -20.92 4.59
CA ASP A 13 1.54 -20.06 3.40
C ASP A 13 0.53 -18.90 3.25
N GLN A 14 -0.18 -18.47 4.32
CA GLN A 14 -1.20 -17.42 4.28
C GLN A 14 -0.73 -16.11 3.66
N PRO A 15 0.51 -15.62 3.94
CA PRO A 15 1.03 -14.41 3.30
C PRO A 15 0.94 -14.44 1.77
N LYS A 16 1.31 -15.58 1.17
CA LYS A 16 1.32 -15.76 -0.29
C LYS A 16 -0.09 -15.84 -0.86
N VAL A 17 -0.96 -16.59 -0.19
CA VAL A 17 -2.37 -16.74 -0.60
C VAL A 17 -3.08 -15.39 -0.61
N MET A 18 -2.73 -14.48 0.31
CA MET A 18 -3.31 -13.13 0.35
C MET A 18 -2.82 -12.23 -0.79
N VAL A 19 -1.51 -12.26 -1.10
CA VAL A 19 -0.95 -11.50 -2.24
C VAL A 19 -1.54 -12.00 -3.57
N ASP A 20 -1.61 -13.33 -3.76
CA ASP A 20 -2.19 -13.95 -4.95
C ASP A 20 -3.66 -13.56 -5.13
N ALA A 21 -4.45 -13.59 -4.06
CA ALA A 21 -5.88 -13.26 -4.11
C ALA A 21 -6.11 -11.79 -4.48
N LEU A 22 -5.37 -10.85 -3.89
CA LEU A 22 -5.50 -9.44 -4.25
C LEU A 22 -5.03 -9.18 -5.69
N GLU A 23 -3.94 -9.81 -6.13
CA GLU A 23 -3.51 -9.73 -7.53
C GLU A 23 -4.59 -10.25 -8.49
N GLU A 24 -5.23 -11.38 -8.16
CA GLU A 24 -6.33 -11.95 -8.95
C GLU A 24 -7.54 -10.99 -9.03
N MET A 25 -7.96 -10.41 -7.90
CA MET A 25 -9.04 -9.42 -7.87
C MET A 25 -8.71 -8.20 -8.76
N LEU A 26 -7.49 -7.68 -8.69
CA LEU A 26 -7.04 -6.54 -9.51
C LEU A 26 -6.98 -6.86 -11.01
N ILE A 27 -6.91 -8.14 -11.39
CA ILE A 27 -6.92 -8.58 -12.79
C ILE A 27 -8.36 -8.64 -13.34
N TYR A 28 -9.29 -9.11 -12.53
CA TYR A 28 -10.61 -9.54 -13.00
C TYR A 28 -11.77 -8.65 -12.56
N ASP A 29 -11.62 -7.89 -11.48
CA ASP A 29 -12.69 -7.12 -10.88
C ASP A 29 -12.50 -5.60 -11.09
N PRO A 30 -13.60 -4.83 -11.19
CA PRO A 30 -13.52 -3.37 -11.17
C PRO A 30 -12.87 -2.86 -9.89
N ILE A 31 -12.10 -1.77 -9.98
CA ILE A 31 -11.32 -1.28 -8.82
C ILE A 31 -12.18 -0.94 -7.61
N ARG A 32 -13.41 -0.48 -7.87
CA ARG A 32 -14.39 -0.20 -6.82
C ARG A 32 -14.81 -1.46 -6.05
N SER A 33 -14.98 -2.58 -6.73
CA SER A 33 -15.29 -3.86 -6.08
C SER A 33 -14.10 -4.35 -5.26
N VAL A 34 -12.88 -4.19 -5.78
CA VAL A 34 -11.66 -4.48 -5.01
C VAL A 34 -11.62 -3.65 -3.73
N TRP A 35 -11.92 -2.35 -3.80
CA TRP A 35 -12.03 -1.52 -2.60
C TRP A 35 -13.07 -2.05 -1.61
N GLU A 36 -14.29 -2.30 -2.07
CA GLU A 36 -15.42 -2.71 -1.22
C GLU A 36 -15.22 -4.08 -0.56
N ASP A 37 -14.55 -5.03 -1.25
CA ASP A 37 -14.39 -6.41 -0.77
C ASP A 37 -13.08 -6.64 0.00
N PHE A 38 -12.01 -5.89 -0.32
CA PHE A 38 -10.68 -6.09 0.28
C PHE A 38 -10.27 -4.95 1.21
N GLY A 39 -10.49 -3.69 0.83
CA GLY A 39 -9.83 -2.57 1.49
C GLY A 39 -10.49 -2.15 2.80
N SER A 40 -9.67 -1.93 3.83
CA SER A 40 -10.08 -1.13 5.01
C SER A 40 -9.64 0.34 4.91
N TRP A 41 -8.78 0.66 3.95
CA TRP A 41 -8.34 2.01 3.63
C TRP A 41 -8.15 2.24 2.12
N GLN A 42 -8.60 3.39 1.64
CA GLN A 42 -8.40 3.89 0.28
C GLN A 42 -7.99 5.36 0.37
N ASP A 43 -6.90 5.75 -0.30
CA ASP A 43 -6.44 7.14 -0.30
C ASP A 43 -5.61 7.45 -1.55
N VAL A 44 -5.48 8.75 -1.82
CA VAL A 44 -4.52 9.29 -2.76
C VAL A 44 -3.50 10.08 -1.97
N CYS A 45 -2.26 9.62 -1.97
CA CYS A 45 -1.21 10.08 -1.06
C CYS A 45 0.11 10.30 -1.80
N LEU A 46 1.04 11.02 -1.17
CA LEU A 46 2.37 11.21 -1.76
C LEU A 46 3.19 9.93 -1.57
N SER A 47 4.03 9.64 -2.55
CA SER A 47 4.88 8.45 -2.53
C SER A 47 6.20 8.78 -1.85
N ALA A 48 6.67 7.87 -1.00
CA ALA A 48 8.01 7.93 -0.45
C ALA A 48 9.09 7.44 -1.44
N ARG A 49 8.69 6.88 -2.59
CA ARG A 49 9.63 6.28 -3.55
C ARG A 49 10.20 7.30 -4.55
N PRO A 50 11.52 7.25 -4.84
CA PRO A 50 12.11 8.07 -5.88
C PRO A 50 11.44 7.85 -7.25
N GLY A 51 11.14 8.95 -7.95
CA GLY A 51 10.53 8.89 -9.29
C GLY A 51 9.00 8.82 -9.29
N GLU A 52 8.38 8.52 -8.15
CA GLU A 52 6.94 8.61 -7.95
C GLU A 52 6.61 9.95 -7.29
N TYR A 53 5.53 10.62 -7.71
CA TYR A 53 5.02 11.78 -6.97
C TYR A 53 4.04 11.33 -5.90
N GLY A 54 3.07 10.52 -6.31
CA GLY A 54 2.07 9.96 -5.41
C GLY A 54 1.67 8.54 -5.79
N VAL A 55 0.82 7.95 -4.96
CA VAL A 55 0.20 6.65 -5.18
C VAL A 55 -1.29 6.76 -4.90
N TYR A 56 -2.07 6.09 -5.72
CA TYR A 56 -3.42 5.67 -5.32
C TYR A 56 -3.27 4.35 -4.57
N GLU A 57 -3.83 4.26 -3.38
CA GLU A 57 -3.65 3.14 -2.47
C GLU A 57 -5.00 2.51 -2.11
N ILE A 58 -5.05 1.18 -2.15
CA ILE A 58 -6.05 0.38 -1.42
C ILE A 58 -5.26 -0.53 -0.50
N SER A 59 -5.52 -0.50 0.79
CA SER A 59 -4.83 -1.36 1.75
C SER A 59 -5.75 -1.94 2.82
N ASP A 60 -5.36 -3.11 3.30
CA ASP A 60 -5.88 -3.70 4.52
C ASP A 60 -4.75 -3.98 5.48
N THR A 61 -4.95 -3.65 6.75
CA THR A 61 -3.90 -3.74 7.77
C THR A 61 -4.43 -4.22 9.10
N ASP A 62 -3.62 -4.98 9.81
CA ASP A 62 -3.83 -5.36 11.20
C ASP A 62 -2.65 -4.93 12.09
N GLU A 63 -2.55 -5.48 13.29
CA GLU A 63 -1.45 -5.12 14.21
C GLU A 63 -0.06 -5.58 13.72
N THR A 64 0.00 -6.51 12.77
CA THR A 64 1.21 -7.22 12.36
C THR A 64 1.61 -6.89 10.92
N TYR A 65 0.65 -6.84 10.00
CA TYR A 65 0.90 -6.74 8.56
C TYR A 65 0.03 -5.68 7.88
N ALA A 66 0.51 -5.23 6.72
CA ALA A 66 -0.24 -4.43 5.77
C ALA A 66 -0.15 -5.11 4.39
N LEU A 67 -1.29 -5.35 3.76
CA LEU A 67 -1.38 -5.76 2.37
C LEU A 67 -1.95 -4.59 1.56
N SER A 68 -1.19 -4.15 0.57
CA SER A 68 -1.46 -2.90 -0.12
C SER A 68 -1.37 -3.09 -1.63
N PHE A 69 -2.35 -2.54 -2.34
CA PHE A 69 -2.23 -2.19 -3.76
C PHE A 69 -1.84 -0.72 -3.88
N LEU A 70 -0.81 -0.43 -4.68
CA LEU A 70 -0.27 0.91 -4.88
C LEU A 70 -0.12 1.18 -6.39
N LEU A 71 -0.77 2.23 -6.89
CA LEU A 71 -0.70 2.67 -8.28
C LEU A 71 0.01 4.02 -8.39
N PRO A 72 1.27 4.07 -8.89
CA PRO A 72 2.07 5.28 -8.84
C PRO A 72 1.74 6.28 -9.95
N PHE A 73 1.72 7.57 -9.59
CA PHE A 73 1.51 8.68 -10.53
C PHE A 73 2.54 9.81 -10.36
N ASP A 74 2.69 10.64 -11.39
CA ASP A 74 3.60 11.79 -11.43
C ASP A 74 2.96 13.10 -10.95
N ARG A 75 3.71 14.21 -10.99
CA ARG A 75 3.23 15.55 -10.57
C ARG A 75 2.04 16.08 -11.39
N ARG A 76 1.74 15.46 -12.52
CA ARG A 76 0.62 15.80 -13.40
C ARG A 76 -0.58 14.86 -13.18
N GLY A 77 -0.49 13.92 -12.24
CA GLY A 77 -1.51 12.89 -12.01
C GLY A 77 -1.48 11.76 -13.03
N MET A 78 -0.44 11.67 -13.87
CA MET A 78 -0.33 10.64 -14.89
C MET A 78 0.34 9.39 -14.32
N LEU A 79 -0.14 8.20 -14.70
CA LEU A 79 0.51 6.94 -14.38
C LEU A 79 2.00 6.97 -14.75
N CYS A 80 2.88 6.74 -13.78
CA CYS A 80 4.34 6.84 -13.96
C CYS A 80 5.10 5.53 -13.72
N GLY A 81 4.38 4.44 -13.46
CA GLY A 81 4.94 3.12 -13.24
C GLY A 81 3.88 2.03 -13.25
N ARG A 82 4.31 0.80 -12.98
CA ARG A 82 3.41 -0.35 -12.83
C ARG A 82 2.79 -0.32 -11.44
N GLY A 83 1.50 -0.68 -11.37
CA GLY A 83 0.85 -0.95 -10.10
C GLY A 83 1.55 -2.11 -9.38
N ARG A 84 1.53 -2.09 -8.06
CA ARG A 84 2.19 -3.10 -7.23
C ARG A 84 1.27 -3.59 -6.12
N VAL A 85 1.37 -4.88 -5.82
CA VAL A 85 0.81 -5.47 -4.61
C VAL A 85 1.97 -5.74 -3.67
N THR A 86 1.88 -5.28 -2.44
CA THR A 86 2.92 -5.46 -1.42
C THR A 86 2.34 -5.97 -0.12
N LEU A 87 2.97 -7.01 0.44
CA LEU A 87 2.75 -7.45 1.80
C LEU A 87 3.94 -7.03 2.63
N GLU A 88 3.67 -6.25 3.67
CA GLU A 88 4.66 -5.59 4.50
C GLU A 88 4.39 -5.92 5.97
N ASP A 89 5.45 -6.05 6.76
CA ASP A 89 5.36 -5.80 8.19
C ASP A 89 5.81 -4.36 8.47
N ARG A 90 5.83 -3.98 9.75
CA ARG A 90 6.23 -2.63 10.19
C ARG A 90 7.64 -2.22 9.81
N TYR A 91 8.50 -3.17 9.41
CA TYR A 91 9.93 -2.94 9.23
C TYR A 91 10.40 -3.21 7.81
N LYS A 92 9.74 -4.10 7.08
CA LYS A 92 10.18 -4.54 5.75
C LYS A 92 9.03 -5.07 4.91
N VAL A 93 9.36 -5.17 3.62
CA VAL A 93 8.53 -5.86 2.63
C VAL A 93 8.80 -7.34 2.76
N ILE A 94 7.73 -8.11 2.93
CA ILE A 94 7.77 -9.56 2.98
C ILE A 94 7.66 -10.11 1.56
N GLU A 95 6.71 -9.58 0.79
CA GLU A 95 6.48 -9.96 -0.61
C GLU A 95 5.99 -8.75 -1.40
N GLY A 96 6.38 -8.67 -2.68
CA GLY A 96 5.96 -7.61 -3.58
C GLY A 96 5.89 -8.10 -5.01
N ARG A 97 4.85 -7.70 -5.73
CA ARG A 97 4.61 -8.07 -7.13
C ARG A 97 4.22 -6.86 -7.94
N LEU A 98 4.71 -6.81 -9.18
CA LEU A 98 4.35 -5.78 -10.14
C LEU A 98 3.25 -6.31 -11.06
N LEU A 99 2.11 -5.62 -11.10
CA LEU A 99 1.04 -5.87 -12.07
C LEU A 99 1.52 -5.55 -13.47
N SER A 100 0.97 -6.18 -14.51
CA SER A 100 1.35 -5.84 -15.88
C SER A 100 1.03 -4.37 -16.25
N ASP A 101 1.72 -3.82 -17.24
CA ASP A 101 1.42 -2.48 -17.79
C ASP A 101 -0.04 -2.34 -18.21
N LYS A 102 -0.61 -3.41 -18.80
CA LYS A 102 -2.00 -3.42 -19.24
C LYS A 102 -2.94 -3.25 -18.05
N ILE A 103 -2.82 -4.11 -17.03
CA ILE A 103 -3.65 -4.06 -15.82
C ILE A 103 -3.50 -2.70 -15.13
N SER A 104 -2.27 -2.20 -15.01
CA SER A 104 -2.00 -0.89 -14.39
C SER A 104 -2.71 0.27 -15.11
N ARG A 105 -2.75 0.23 -16.45
CA ARG A 105 -3.44 1.24 -17.27
C ARG A 105 -4.96 1.11 -17.19
N ASP A 106 -5.47 -0.12 -17.17
CA ASP A 106 -6.90 -0.38 -17.04
C ASP A 106 -7.40 0.20 -15.70
N ILE A 107 -6.73 -0.12 -14.59
CA ILE A 107 -7.04 0.42 -13.26
C ILE A 107 -6.89 1.95 -13.24
N PHE A 108 -5.81 2.50 -13.81
CA PHE A 108 -5.63 3.95 -13.89
C PHE A 108 -6.81 4.62 -14.62
N GLY A 109 -7.34 4.00 -15.68
CA GLY A 109 -8.52 4.49 -16.39
C GLY A 109 -9.78 4.58 -15.52
N GLU A 110 -9.86 3.80 -14.44
CA GLU A 110 -10.96 3.86 -13.48
C GLU A 110 -10.76 4.94 -12.40
N VAL A 111 -9.52 5.16 -11.95
CA VAL A 111 -9.22 6.03 -10.78
C VAL A 111 -8.63 7.41 -11.11
N TRP A 112 -8.33 7.70 -12.37
CA TRP A 112 -7.59 8.93 -12.73
C TRP A 112 -8.29 10.23 -12.30
N VAL A 113 -9.62 10.26 -12.29
CA VAL A 113 -10.40 11.44 -11.84
C VAL A 113 -10.15 11.69 -10.35
N GLU A 114 -10.19 10.63 -9.53
CA GLU A 114 -9.93 10.73 -8.08
C GLU A 114 -8.51 11.21 -7.80
N ILE A 115 -7.54 10.75 -8.59
CA ILE A 115 -6.15 11.23 -8.54
C ILE A 115 -6.09 12.72 -8.88
N GLU A 116 -6.69 13.15 -10.00
CA GLU A 116 -6.69 14.54 -10.46
C GLU A 116 -7.32 15.49 -9.42
N GLU A 117 -8.47 15.11 -8.88
CA GLU A 117 -9.19 15.86 -7.84
C GLU A 117 -8.37 16.00 -6.55
N SER A 118 -7.53 15.01 -6.23
CA SER A 118 -6.69 15.00 -5.02
C SER A 118 -5.38 15.79 -5.17
N LEU A 119 -4.92 16.08 -6.40
CA LEU A 119 -3.64 16.75 -6.65
C LEU A 119 -3.47 18.10 -5.93
N PRO A 120 -4.49 18.99 -5.82
CA PRO A 120 -4.35 20.26 -5.11
C PRO A 120 -3.95 20.07 -3.64
N ASP A 121 -4.55 19.09 -2.96
CA ASP A 121 -4.30 18.83 -1.55
C ASP A 121 -2.90 18.26 -1.32
N LEU A 122 -2.41 17.46 -2.27
CA LEU A 122 -1.06 16.88 -2.19
C LEU A 122 0.04 17.93 -2.33
N LYS A 123 -0.16 18.97 -3.16
CA LYS A 123 0.86 20.02 -3.39
C LYS A 123 1.24 20.81 -2.14
N HIS A 124 0.34 20.86 -1.16
CA HIS A 124 0.54 21.59 0.09
C HIS A 124 1.22 20.76 1.18
N ARG A 125 1.41 19.46 0.95
CA ARG A 125 2.09 18.58 1.89
C ARG A 125 3.59 18.59 1.59
N ASP A 126 4.38 19.09 2.54
CA ASP A 126 5.84 19.04 2.48
C ASP A 126 6.33 17.75 3.15
N TYR A 127 6.94 16.89 2.34
CA TYR A 127 7.36 15.55 2.72
C TYR A 127 8.88 15.39 2.64
N SER A 128 9.61 16.47 2.92
CA SER A 128 11.08 16.51 3.02
C SER A 128 11.68 15.60 4.12
N GLY A 129 10.93 14.63 4.65
CA GLY A 129 11.35 13.71 5.69
C GLY A 129 10.65 12.34 5.75
N ILE A 130 9.83 11.92 4.77
CA ILE A 130 9.27 10.54 4.83
C ILE A 130 10.44 9.56 4.69
N SER A 131 10.67 8.82 5.76
CA SER A 131 11.38 7.55 5.72
C SER A 131 10.59 6.62 4.80
N CYS A 132 11.19 6.12 3.71
CA CYS A 132 10.54 5.16 2.81
C CYS A 132 10.37 3.81 3.50
N GLU A 133 9.49 3.77 4.51
CA GLU A 133 9.16 2.59 5.31
C GLU A 133 8.36 1.60 4.48
N ALA A 134 8.41 0.34 4.91
CA ALA A 134 7.69 -0.74 4.27
C ALA A 134 6.19 -0.51 4.32
N ASP A 135 5.62 -0.32 5.51
CA ASP A 135 4.19 -0.04 5.71
C ASP A 135 3.85 1.42 5.38
N HIS A 136 3.43 1.65 4.13
CA HIS A 136 3.08 2.98 3.64
C HIS A 136 1.96 3.63 4.47
N ARG A 137 0.94 2.85 4.85
CA ARG A 137 -0.19 3.34 5.64
C ARG A 137 0.26 3.77 7.04
N TYR A 138 1.11 2.99 7.70
CA TYR A 138 1.66 3.38 8.99
C TYR A 138 2.47 4.67 8.89
N GLY A 139 3.31 4.82 7.85
CA GLY A 139 4.05 6.05 7.59
C GLY A 139 3.14 7.27 7.41
N VAL A 140 2.11 7.15 6.56
CA VAL A 140 1.12 8.22 6.32
C VAL A 140 0.33 8.54 7.60
N GLU A 141 -0.13 7.54 8.35
CA GLU A 141 -0.85 7.74 9.62
C GLU A 141 0.04 8.39 10.69
N PHE A 142 1.29 7.97 10.79
CA PHE A 142 2.28 8.51 11.70
C PHE A 142 2.49 10.00 11.44
N GLU A 143 2.63 10.39 10.18
CA GLU A 143 2.80 11.80 9.81
C GLU A 143 1.53 12.62 10.00
N ARG A 144 0.35 12.08 9.65
CA ARG A 144 -0.93 12.74 9.97
C ARG A 144 -1.03 13.03 11.47
N ARG A 145 -0.63 12.09 12.32
CA ARG A 145 -0.59 12.28 13.78
C ARG A 145 0.42 13.36 14.19
N GLN A 146 1.60 13.42 13.58
CA GLN A 146 2.56 14.52 13.82
C GLN A 146 1.99 15.88 13.45
N ALA A 147 1.37 16.00 12.28
CA ALA A 147 0.75 17.24 11.81
C ALA A 147 -0.35 17.73 12.75
N LEU A 148 -1.01 16.80 13.46
CA LEU A 148 -2.01 17.08 14.49
C LEU A 148 -1.41 17.34 15.89
N GLY A 149 -0.08 17.40 16.03
CA GLY A 149 0.59 17.62 17.30
C GLY A 149 0.58 16.43 18.25
N VAL A 150 0.24 15.23 17.76
CA VAL A 150 0.29 14.00 18.54
C VAL A 150 1.71 13.46 18.45
N SER A 151 2.48 13.59 19.54
CA SER A 151 3.87 13.14 19.63
C SER A 151 3.99 11.65 19.32
N PRO A 152 4.72 11.24 18.28
CA PRO A 152 4.86 9.84 17.98
C PRO A 152 6.27 9.32 18.34
N VAL A 153 6.37 8.00 18.49
CA VAL A 153 7.62 7.30 18.75
C VAL A 153 8.39 7.20 17.44
N ARG A 154 9.48 7.97 17.28
CA ARG A 154 10.35 7.90 16.11
C ARG A 154 10.86 6.47 15.87
N LEU A 155 10.64 5.97 14.67
CA LEU A 155 11.35 4.83 14.11
C LEU A 155 11.86 5.28 12.74
N CYS A 156 13.10 4.92 12.39
CA CYS A 156 13.74 5.26 11.12
C CYS A 156 14.47 4.00 10.67
N TYR A 157 14.18 3.45 9.49
CA TYR A 157 14.89 2.27 8.99
C TYR A 157 15.02 2.27 7.46
N ASP A 158 16.19 1.83 6.98
CA ASP A 158 16.51 1.65 5.57
C ASP A 158 15.86 0.36 5.03
N VAL A 159 14.89 0.47 4.12
CA VAL A 159 14.31 -0.69 3.41
C VAL A 159 14.82 -0.71 1.97
N ALA A 160 15.45 -1.81 1.57
CA ALA A 160 15.87 -2.04 0.19
C ALA A 160 14.67 -2.52 -0.65
N TRP A 161 14.30 -1.76 -1.68
CA TRP A 161 13.21 -2.08 -2.60
C TRP A 161 13.72 -2.65 -3.93
N PHE A 162 12.91 -3.49 -4.57
CA PHE A 162 13.19 -4.12 -5.86
C PHE A 162 13.55 -3.07 -6.93
N GLN A 163 14.73 -3.22 -7.55
CA GLN A 163 15.20 -2.44 -8.69
C GLN A 163 14.63 -2.96 -10.00
#